data_AF-A0A1Z9FYW0-F1
#
_entry.id   AF-A0A1Z9FYW0-F1
#
_cell.length_a   1.000
_cell.length_b   1.000
_cell.length_c   1.000
_cell.angle_alpha   90.00
_cell.angle_beta   90.00
_cell.angle_gamma   90.00
#
_symmetry.space_group_name_H-M   'P 1'
#
loop_
_entity.id
_entity.type
_entity.pdbx_description
1 polymer ?
#
loop_
_entity_poly.entity_id
_entity_poly.type
_entity_poly.pdbx_seq_one_letter_code
_entity_poly.pdbx_strand_id
1 'polypeptide(L)' 'MKCTHIKCPKCKKVFEVQTSLLPKEGREVKCGSCNNIWFYKSNNTNNELYDKYPSELPKDVEDLISDAENSN' A
#
# COMPACT_ATOMS: atom_id res chain seq x y z
N MET A 1 -11.57 8.06 -10.23
CA MET A 1 -11.95 8.19 -8.80
C MET A 1 -11.04 7.29 -7.98
N LYS A 2 -10.52 7.75 -6.84
CA LYS A 2 -9.62 6.95 -5.98
C LYS A 2 -10.38 6.48 -4.74
N CYS A 3 -10.28 5.19 -4.44
CA CYS A 3 -10.87 4.55 -3.27
C CYS A 3 -9.76 3.93 -2.41
N THR A 4 -10.00 3.86 -1.11
CA THR A 4 -9.10 3.27 -0.11
C THR A 4 -9.89 2.27 0.72
N HIS A 5 -9.27 1.13 1.03
CA HIS A 5 -9.85 0.11 1.89
C HIS A 5 -9.39 0.32 3.33
N ILE A 6 -10.35 0.48 4.25
CA ILE A 6 -10.09 0.60 5.68
C ILE A 6 -10.69 -0.59 6.43
N LYS A 7 -9.98 -1.10 7.43
CA LYS A 7 -10.42 -2.25 8.24
C LYS A 7 -10.78 -1.80 9.65
N CYS A 8 -11.96 -2.19 10.12
CA CYS A 8 -12.35 -1.94 11.49
C CYS A 8 -11.46 -2.74 12.46
N PRO A 9 -10.86 -2.12 13.47
CA PRO A 9 -9.99 -2.82 14.41
C PRO A 9 -10.75 -3.82 15.29
N LYS A 10 -12.04 -3.54 15.58
CA LYS A 10 -12.90 -4.33 16.46
C LYS A 10 -13.53 -5.54 15.76
N CYS A 11 -14.31 -5.32 14.69
CA CYS A 11 -15.03 -6.41 14.00
C CYS A 11 -14.32 -6.94 12.74
N LYS A 12 -13.14 -6.41 12.41
CA LYS A 12 -12.32 -6.82 11.25
C LYS A 12 -12.98 -6.64 9.87
N LYS A 13 -14.17 -6.04 9.78
CA LYS A 13 -14.84 -5.71 8.52
C LYS A 13 -14.05 -4.67 7.73
N VAL A 14 -14.00 -4.85 6.40
CA VAL A 14 -13.35 -3.94 5.45
C VAL A 14 -14.40 -3.06 4.78
N PHE A 15 -14.08 -1.78 4.61
CA PHE A 15 -14.92 -0.79 3.97
C PHE A 15 -14.14 -0.13 2.83
N GLU A 16 -14.76 -0.02 1.67
CA GLU A 16 -14.26 0.80 0.57
C GLU A 16 -14.77 2.24 0.77
N VAL A 17 -13.85 3.19 0.86
CA VAL A 17 -14.17 4.61 1.12
C VAL A 17 -13.44 5.47 0.11
N GLN A 18 -14.08 6.54 -0.36
CA GLN A 18 -13.45 7.49 -1.26
C GLN A 18 -12.26 8.16 -0.58
N THR A 19 -11.10 8.18 -1.24
CA THR A 19 -9.87 8.77 -0.67
C THR A 19 -10.02 10.27 -0.36
N SER A 20 -10.91 10.97 -1.08
CA SER A 20 -11.23 12.39 -0.81
C SER A 20 -11.87 12.63 0.57
N LEU A 21 -12.48 11.60 1.17
CA LEU A 21 -13.09 11.68 2.49
C LEU A 21 -12.09 11.39 3.63
N LEU A 22 -10.89 10.91 3.32
CA LEU A 22 -9.86 10.54 4.28
C LEU A 22 -8.65 11.44 4.08
N PRO A 23 -8.59 12.59 4.77
CA PRO A 23 -7.53 13.56 4.55
C PRO A 23 -6.18 13.07 5.11
N LYS A 24 -5.07 13.64 4.64
CA LYS A 24 -3.70 13.15 4.93
C LYS A 24 -3.32 13.30 6.41
N GLU A 25 -3.84 14.33 7.07
CA GLU A 25 -3.71 14.57 8.50
C GLU A 25 -4.38 13.46 9.35
N GLY A 26 -5.31 12.72 8.75
CA GLY A 26 -6.15 11.72 9.41
C GLY A 26 -7.53 12.25 9.78
N ARG A 27 -8.44 11.34 10.09
CA ARG A 27 -9.84 11.64 10.46
C ARG A 27 -10.39 10.56 11.39
N GLU A 28 -11.25 10.95 12.32
CA GLU A 28 -12.04 10.00 13.10
C GLU A 28 -13.12 9.34 12.24
N VAL A 29 -13.18 8.00 12.29
CA VAL A 29 -14.14 7.20 11.54
C VAL A 29 -14.95 6.31 12.47
N LYS A 30 -16.21 6.04 12.11
CA LYS A 30 -17.12 5.17 12.85
C LYS A 30 -17.47 3.93 12.02
N CYS A 31 -17.35 2.76 12.63
CA CYS A 31 -17.76 1.50 11.99
C CYS A 31 -19.28 1.41 11.90
N GLY A 32 -19.83 1.27 10.70
CA GLY A 32 -21.26 1.04 10.50
C GLY A 32 -21.78 -0.32 10.94
N SER A 33 -20.92 -1.27 11.36
CA SER A 33 -21.33 -2.62 11.77
C SER A 33 -21.19 -2.90 13.26
N CYS A 34 -20.28 -2.24 13.97
CA CYS A 34 -20.10 -2.45 15.42
C CYS A 34 -19.97 -1.14 16.21
N ASN A 35 -20.23 0.00 15.57
CA ASN A 35 -20.20 1.35 16.13
C ASN A 35 -18.87 1.77 16.77
N ASN A 36 -17.79 1.03 16.55
CA ASN A 36 -16.45 1.40 17.01
C ASN A 36 -15.98 2.69 16.33
N ILE A 37 -15.47 3.63 17.11
CA ILE A 37 -14.86 4.87 16.61
C ILE A 37 -13.34 4.75 16.76
N TRP A 38 -12.60 5.15 15.74
CA TRP A 38 -11.14 5.20 15.80
C TRP A 38 -10.58 6.29 14.89
N PHE A 39 -9.39 6.77 15.22
CA PHE A 39 -8.66 7.69 14.37
C PHE A 39 -7.97 6.90 13.24
N TYR A 40 -8.30 7.22 11.99
CA TYR A 40 -7.66 6.65 10.80
C TYR A 40 -6.76 7.69 10.15
N LYS A 41 -5.49 7.34 9.93
CA LYS A 41 -4.54 8.15 9.18
C LYS A 41 -3.99 7.30 8.03
N SER A 42 -4.09 7.83 6.82
CA SER A 42 -3.47 7.20 5.64
C SER A 42 -1.96 7.41 5.72
N ASN A 43 -1.26 6.52 6.41
CA ASN A 43 0.19 6.51 6.36
C ASN A 43 0.59 6.12 4.93
N ASN A 44 1.13 7.06 4.16
CA ASN A 44 1.81 6.78 2.88
C ASN A 44 3.11 5.98 3.10
N THR A 45 3.22 5.19 4.16
CA THR A 45 4.44 4.48 4.57
C THR A 45 4.37 2.99 4.25
N ASN A 46 3.58 2.60 3.24
CA ASN A 46 3.91 1.38 2.49
C ASN A 46 4.98 1.66 1.43
N ASN A 47 5.33 2.93 1.18
CA ASN A 47 6.45 3.31 0.32
C ASN A 47 7.82 3.22 0.99
N GLU A 48 7.96 3.02 2.31
CA GLU A 48 9.31 2.84 2.87
C GLU A 48 9.97 1.52 2.44
N LEU A 49 9.18 0.55 1.98
CA LEU A 49 9.69 -0.69 1.39
C LEU A 49 10.00 -0.56 -0.11
N TYR A 50 9.24 0.26 -0.84
CA TYR A 50 9.43 0.47 -2.28
C TYR A 50 10.44 1.58 -2.59
N ASP A 51 10.64 2.57 -1.73
CA ASP A 51 11.66 3.63 -1.89
C ASP A 51 13.08 3.08 -1.64
N LYS A 52 13.22 1.92 -0.97
CA LYS A 52 14.50 1.25 -0.75
C LYS A 52 14.98 0.39 -1.92
N TYR A 53 14.09 0.06 -2.85
CA TYR A 53 14.43 -0.79 -3.98
C TYR A 53 14.27 0.03 -5.27
N PRO A 54 15.35 0.30 -6.00
CA PRO A 54 15.24 0.88 -7.33
C PRO A 54 14.29 0.02 -8.17
N SER A 55 13.36 0.65 -8.88
CA SER A 55 12.50 -0.02 -9.87
C SER A 55 13.28 -0.54 -11.08
N GLU A 56 14.53 -0.13 -11.21
CA GLU A 56 15.45 -0.54 -12.27
C GLU A 56 16.17 -1.82 -11.83
N LEU A 57 16.05 -2.87 -12.63
CA LEU A 57 16.83 -4.10 -12.51
C LEU A 57 18.34 -3.73 -12.58
N PRO A 58 19.20 -4.26 -11.69
CA PRO A 58 20.64 -4.03 -11.78
C PRO A 58 21.18 -4.51 -13.12
N LYS A 59 22.01 -3.71 -13.81
CA LYS A 59 22.60 -4.06 -15.11
C LYS A 59 23.34 -5.41 -15.09
N ASP A 60 23.90 -5.75 -13.95
CA ASP A 60 24.65 -6.98 -13.72
C ASP A 60 23.79 -8.25 -13.92
N VAL A 61 22.45 -8.14 -13.90
CA VAL A 61 21.55 -9.28 -14.22
C VAL A 61 21.44 -9.53 -15.72
N GLU A 62 21.62 -8.52 -16.56
CA GLU A 62 21.59 -8.67 -18.02
C GLU A 62 22.86 -9.40 -18.49
N ASP A 63 24.02 -9.05 -17.92
CA ASP A 63 25.31 -9.67 -18.23
C ASP A 63 25.31 -11.19 -17.90
N LEU A 64 24.67 -11.59 -16.80
CA LEU A 64 24.53 -13.01 -16.40
C LEU A 64 23.62 -13.82 -17.35
N ILE A 65 22.64 -13.17 -18.00
CA ILE A 65 21.74 -13.83 -18.95
C ILE A 65 22.48 -14.07 -20.26
N SER A 66 23.26 -13.10 -20.73
CA SER A 66 24.02 -13.23 -21.98
C SER A 66 25.08 -14.33 -21.94
N ASP A 67 25.71 -14.58 -20.78
CA ASP A 67 26.69 -15.65 -20.63
C ASP A 67 26.06 -17.05 -20.73
N ALA A 68 24.82 -17.19 -20.24
CA ALA A 68 24.06 -18.44 -20.34
C ALA A 68 23.57 -18.70 -21.77
N GLU A 69 23.21 -17.66 -22.52
CA GLU A 69 22.74 -17.78 -23.91
C GLU A 69 23.87 -18.14 -24.89
N ASN A 70 25.10 -17.72 -24.61
CA ASN A 70 26.25 -17.92 -25.50
C ASN A 70 27.05 -19.22 -25.24
N SER A 71 26.63 -20.06 -24.29
CA SER A 71 27.33 -21.32 -23.96
C SER A 71 26.84 -22.54 -24.75
N ASN A 72 26.17 -22.35 -25.90
CA ASN A 72 25.66 -23.43 -26.75
C ASN A 72 26.26 -23.40 -28.15
#